data_AF-A0A399IF36-F1
#
_entry.id   AF-A0A399IF36-F1
#
_cell.length_a   1.000
_cell.length_b   1.000
_cell.length_c   1.000
_cell.angle_alpha   90.00
_cell.angle_beta   90.00
_cell.angle_gamma   90.00
#
_symmetry.space_group_name_H-M   'P 1'
#
loop_
_entity.id
_entity.type
_entity.pdbx_description
1 polymer ?
#
loop_
_entity_poly.entity_id
_entity_poly.type
_entity_poly.pdbx_seq_one_letter_code
_entity_poly.pdbx_strand_id
1 'polypeptide(L)' 'MGMYRGGDAMTAHYRDHIVETLADKEKITAAVVSAVRAAVLRHKQAGNPIVVMKDGKTVWLQPDEIEL' A
#
# COMPACT_ATOMS: atom_id res chain seq x y z
N MET A 1 10.40 -40.26 -18.33
CA MET A 1 10.64 -39.57 -17.04
C MET A 1 11.21 -38.18 -17.33
N GLY A 2 10.38 -37.20 -17.67
CA GLY A 2 10.83 -35.85 -18.02
C GLY A 2 10.77 -34.94 -16.80
N MET A 3 11.92 -34.52 -16.27
CA MET A 3 11.96 -33.56 -15.15
C MET A 3 11.71 -32.14 -15.66
N TYR A 4 10.63 -31.51 -15.23
CA TYR A 4 10.39 -30.08 -15.39
C TYR A 4 11.42 -29.29 -14.56
N ARG A 5 12.49 -28.81 -15.20
CA ARG A 5 13.54 -27.99 -14.59
C ARG A 5 13.48 -26.54 -15.10
N GLY A 6 12.36 -25.86 -14.86
CA GLY A 6 12.11 -24.50 -15.36
C GLY A 6 11.59 -23.49 -14.33
N GLY A 7 11.17 -23.91 -13.13
CA GLY A 7 10.51 -23.03 -12.15
C GLY A 7 11.46 -22.20 -11.29
N ASP A 8 12.66 -22.70 -11.00
CA ASP A 8 13.51 -22.13 -9.94
C ASP A 8 14.18 -20.81 -10.36
N ALA A 9 14.63 -20.69 -11.61
CA ALA A 9 15.29 -19.48 -12.10
C ALA A 9 14.33 -18.30 -12.31
N MET A 10 13.10 -18.57 -12.77
CA MET A 10 12.08 -17.53 -12.99
C MET A 10 11.60 -16.92 -11.67
N THR A 11 11.51 -17.73 -10.62
CA THR A 11 11.11 -17.29 -9.28
C THR A 11 12.22 -16.46 -8.60
N ALA A 12 13.49 -16.79 -8.84
CA ALA A 12 14.63 -16.04 -8.32
C ALA A 12 14.72 -14.62 -8.92
N HIS A 13 14.62 -14.50 -10.24
CA HIS A 13 14.64 -13.20 -10.93
C HIS A 13 13.52 -12.26 -10.47
N TYR A 14 12.33 -12.81 -10.19
CA TYR A 14 11.20 -12.03 -9.67
C TYR A 14 11.42 -11.54 -8.23
N ARG A 15 12.08 -12.35 -7.39
CA ARG A 15 12.46 -11.93 -6.02
C ARG A 15 13.45 -10.77 -6.05
N ASP A 16 14.47 -10.86 -6.90
CA ASP A 16 15.53 -9.85 -6.97
C ASP A 16 14.96 -8.48 -7.36
N HIS A 17 14.00 -8.46 -8.31
CA HIS A 17 13.36 -7.22 -8.75
C HIS A 17 12.41 -6.61 -7.71
N ILE A 18 11.73 -7.45 -6.91
CA ILE A 18 10.93 -6.97 -5.76
C ILE A 18 11.85 -6.34 -4.71
N VAL A 19 12.95 -7.02 -4.37
CA VAL A 19 13.92 -6.51 -3.37
C VAL A 19 14.51 -5.18 -3.82
N GLU A 20 14.91 -5.06 -5.08
CA GLU A 20 15.44 -3.82 -5.65
C GLU A 20 14.42 -2.68 -5.62
N THR A 21 13.16 -2.95 -5.98
CA THR A 21 12.09 -1.95 -5.96
C THR A 21 11.75 -1.50 -4.53
N LEU A 22 11.78 -2.42 -3.56
CA LEU A 22 11.55 -2.11 -2.14
C LEU A 22 12.74 -1.41 -1.48
N ALA A 23 13.95 -1.51 -2.06
CA ALA A 23 15.14 -0.82 -1.55
C ALA A 23 15.03 0.70 -1.71
N ASP A 24 14.29 1.18 -2.71
CA ASP A 24 13.98 2.59 -2.89
C ASP A 24 12.83 3.01 -1.94
N LYS A 25 13.22 3.27 -0.69
CA LYS A 25 12.30 3.65 0.39
C LYS A 25 11.50 4.91 0.06
N GLU A 26 12.09 5.88 -0.64
CA GLU A 26 11.42 7.15 -0.97
C GLU A 26 10.31 6.92 -1.98
N LYS A 27 10.61 6.19 -3.07
CA LYS A 27 9.64 5.87 -4.10
C LYS A 27 8.48 5.03 -3.56
N ILE A 28 8.78 4.04 -2.71
CA ILE A 28 7.74 3.25 -2.05
C ILE A 28 6.89 4.12 -1.12
N THR A 29 7.52 4.96 -0.29
CA THR A 29 6.80 5.84 0.63
C THR A 29 5.88 6.79 -0.13
N ALA A 30 6.37 7.41 -1.21
CA ALA A 30 5.58 8.31 -2.05
C ALA A 30 4.38 7.59 -2.70
N ALA A 31 4.59 6.38 -3.22
CA ALA A 31 3.52 5.57 -3.80
C ALA A 31 2.44 5.21 -2.77
N VAL A 32 2.85 4.80 -1.56
CA VAL A 32 1.94 4.46 -0.46
C VAL A 32 1.14 5.69 -0.03
N VAL A 33 1.80 6.84 0.19
CA VAL A 33 1.13 8.09 0.56
C VAL A 33 0.10 8.49 -0.49
N SER A 34 0.46 8.42 -1.78
CA SER A 34 -0.46 8.72 -2.87
C SER A 34 -1.67 7.79 -2.89
N ALA A 35 -1.45 6.48 -2.72
CA ALA A 35 -2.52 5.49 -2.71
C ALA A 35 -3.47 5.69 -1.52
N VAL A 36 -2.93 5.94 -0.32
CA VAL A 36 -3.71 6.19 0.90
C VAL A 36 -4.53 7.47 0.76
N ARG A 37 -3.93 8.58 0.27
CA ARG A 37 -4.67 9.83 0.02
C ARG A 37 -5.83 9.62 -0.95
N ALA A 38 -5.59 8.88 -2.04
CA ALA A 38 -6.64 8.58 -3.01
C ALA A 38 -7.78 7.73 -2.39
N ALA A 39 -7.46 6.77 -1.53
CA ALA A 39 -8.47 5.99 -0.82
C ALA A 39 -9.27 6.86 0.15
N VAL A 40 -8.61 7.66 0.98
CA VAL A 40 -9.26 8.57 1.94
C VAL A 40 -10.18 9.56 1.23
N LEU A 41 -9.77 10.11 0.08
CA LEU A 41 -10.61 10.98 -0.73
C LEU A 41 -11.90 10.28 -1.20
N ARG A 42 -11.79 9.03 -1.67
CA ARG A 42 -12.96 8.24 -2.09
C ARG A 42 -13.91 7.97 -0.93
N HIS A 43 -13.38 7.69 0.26
CA HIS A 43 -14.20 7.54 1.48
C HIS A 43 -14.95 8.84 1.80
N LYS A 44 -14.25 9.99 1.80
CA LYS A 44 -14.86 11.30 2.01
C LYS A 44 -15.98 11.59 1.01
N GLN A 45 -15.74 11.38 -0.28
CA GLN A 45 -16.72 11.62 -1.34
C GLN A 45 -17.93 10.68 -1.28
N ALA A 46 -17.75 9.45 -0.79
CA ALA A 46 -18.82 8.49 -0.61
C ALA A 46 -19.63 8.68 0.69
N GLY A 47 -19.24 9.63 1.55
CA GLY A 47 -19.85 9.81 2.86
C GLY A 47 -19.47 8.72 3.86
N ASN A 48 -18.36 7.99 3.62
CA ASN A 48 -17.91 6.91 4.48
C ASN A 48 -16.89 7.42 5.51
N PRO A 49 -17.10 7.18 6.81
CA PRO A 49 -16.11 7.53 7.83
C PRO A 49 -14.88 6.62 7.73
N ILE A 50 -13.76 7.09 8.31
CA ILE A 50 -12.51 6.33 8.42
C ILE A 50 -12.05 6.25 9.87
N VAL A 51 -11.25 5.22 10.18
CA VAL A 51 -10.58 5.09 11.47
C VAL A 51 -9.16 5.62 11.37
N VAL A 52 -8.77 6.47 12.32
CA VAL A 52 -7.39 6.93 12.50
C VAL A 52 -6.91 6.65 13.91
N MET A 53 -5.59 6.56 14.07
CA MET A 53 -4.96 6.60 15.38
C MET A 53 -4.60 8.06 15.69
N LYS A 54 -5.24 8.65 16.70
CA LYS A 54 -4.96 10.02 17.16
C LYS A 54 -4.68 9.97 18.66
N ASP A 55 -3.53 10.48 19.07
CA ASP A 55 -3.10 10.49 20.48
C ASP A 55 -3.15 9.11 21.15
N GLY A 56 -2.76 8.06 20.40
CA GLY A 56 -2.76 6.67 20.86
C GLY A 56 -4.16 6.05 21.00
N LYS A 57 -5.21 6.72 20.50
CA LYS A 57 -6.59 6.22 20.52
C LYS A 57 -7.13 6.02 19.12
N THR A 58 -7.97 5.01 18.98
CA THR A 58 -8.78 4.77 17.80
C THR A 58 -9.90 5.82 17.73
N VAL A 59 -9.89 6.66 16.71
CA VAL A 59 -10.88 7.72 16.48
C VAL A 59 -11.53 7.51 15.12
N TRP A 60 -12.85 7.57 15.06
CA TRP A 60 -13.60 7.64 13.80
C TRP A 60 -13.67 9.10 13.34
N LEU A 61 -13.23 9.37 12.12
CA LEU A 61 -13.44 10.66 11.46
C LEU A 61 -14.62 10.53 10.51
N GLN A 62 -15.60 11.41 10.70
CA GLN A 62 -16.69 11.60 9.74
C GLN A 62 -16.15 12.24 8.46
N PRO A 63 -16.84 12.09 7.32
CA PRO A 63 -16.39 12.60 6.02
C PRO A 63 -16.01 14.09 6.03
N ASP A 64 -16.75 14.92 6.76
CA ASP A 64 -16.53 16.35 6.92
C ASP A 64 -15.30 16.69 7.77
N GLU A 65 -14.88 15.79 8.66
CA GLU A 65 -13.71 15.93 9.54
C GLU A 65 -12.39 15.50 8.87
N ILE A 66 -12.46 14.83 7.70
CA ILE A 66 -11.27 14.37 6.97
C ILE A 66 -10.57 15.56 6.29
N GLU A 67 -9.37 15.91 6.77
CA GLU A 67 -8.47 16.88 6.13
C GLU A 67 -7.49 16.16 5.17
N LEU A 68 -7.38 16.62 3.93
CA LEU A 68 -6.55 16.02 2.86
C LEU A 68 -5.58 17.04 2.25
#